data_AF-A0A0J8AHW2-F1
#
_entry.id   AF-A0A0J8AHW2-F1
#
_cell.length_a   1.000
_cell.length_b   1.000
_cell.length_c   1.000
_cell.angle_alpha   90.00
_cell.angle_beta   90.00
_cell.angle_gamma   90.00
#
_symmetry.space_group_name_H-M   'P 1'
#
loop_
_entity.id
_entity.type
_entity.pdbx_description
1 polymer ?
#
loop_
_entity_poly.entity_id
_entity_poly.type
_entity_poly.pdbx_seq_one_letter_code
_entity_poly.pdbx_strand_id
1 'polypeptide(L)'
;MTWPTLPTTGFIAGRSATVDDVDRGDAVFCQQADDAEPSEPFEVKVPQYAIWHEADGADVPAILIQAEHHITDRDGDAVFGLRTLDGHGVVTDSSEVSLLGEQAPNA
;
A
#
# COMPACT_ATOMS: atom_id res chain seq x y z
N MET A 1 -17.07 12.89 -7.04
CA MET A 1 -16.37 12.20 -5.94
C MET A 1 -15.36 13.17 -5.36
N THR A 2 -15.08 13.14 -4.06
CA THR A 2 -14.11 14.06 -3.43
C THR A 2 -13.05 13.23 -2.74
N TRP A 3 -11.79 13.43 -3.14
CA TRP A 3 -10.65 12.79 -2.50
C TRP A 3 -10.49 13.34 -1.07
N PRO A 4 -10.34 12.47 -0.05
CA PRO A 4 -10.04 12.92 1.30
C PRO A 4 -8.62 13.47 1.36
N THR A 5 -8.30 14.26 2.39
CA THR A 5 -6.90 14.62 2.65
C THR A 5 -6.08 13.36 2.98
N LEU A 6 -4.84 13.30 2.51
CA LEU A 6 -3.93 12.21 2.88
C LEU A 6 -3.76 12.13 4.40
N PRO A 7 -3.70 10.91 4.94
CA PRO A 7 -3.57 10.71 6.37
C PRO A 7 -2.18 11.14 6.86
N THR A 8 -2.08 11.59 8.10
CA THR A 8 -0.79 11.92 8.76
C THR A 8 -0.31 10.81 9.71
N THR A 9 -1.11 9.77 9.91
CA THR A 9 -0.86 8.56 10.73
C THR A 9 -1.60 7.38 10.10
N GLY A 10 -1.36 6.13 10.50
CA GLY A 10 -2.05 4.99 9.88
C GLY A 10 -1.41 4.50 8.57
N PHE A 11 -0.10 4.67 8.41
CA PHE A 11 0.67 4.23 7.25
C PHE A 11 2.11 3.86 7.64
N ILE A 12 2.79 3.06 6.81
CA ILE A 12 4.19 2.67 6.93
C ILE A 12 4.99 3.17 5.73
N ALA A 13 6.09 3.88 6.01
CA ALA A 13 7.01 4.39 4.98
C ALA A 13 8.47 4.10 5.36
N GLY A 14 9.27 3.72 4.37
CA GLY A 14 10.74 3.58 4.52
C GLY A 14 11.20 2.42 5.40
N ARG A 15 10.30 1.51 5.78
CA ARG A 15 10.59 0.25 6.48
C ARG A 15 9.50 -0.77 6.17
N SER A 16 9.78 -2.03 6.49
CA SER A 16 8.77 -3.08 6.43
C SER A 16 7.86 -3.04 7.65
N ALA A 17 6.62 -3.44 7.45
CA ALA A 17 5.63 -3.54 8.50
C ALA A 17 5.91 -4.74 9.40
N THR A 18 5.50 -4.58 10.64
CA THR A 18 5.49 -5.61 11.67
C THR A 18 4.06 -5.99 11.99
N VAL A 19 3.87 -7.08 12.73
CA VAL A 19 2.53 -7.49 13.23
C VAL A 19 1.89 -6.37 14.05
N ASP A 20 2.68 -5.72 14.91
CA ASP A 20 2.25 -4.58 15.72
C ASP A 20 1.70 -3.42 14.88
N ASP A 21 2.24 -3.19 13.68
CA ASP A 21 1.75 -2.13 12.78
C ASP A 21 0.40 -2.48 12.19
N VAL A 22 0.19 -3.75 11.85
CA VAL A 22 -1.11 -4.26 11.38
C VAL A 22 -2.15 -4.16 12.49
N ASP A 23 -1.79 -4.55 13.72
CA ASP A 23 -2.68 -4.49 14.88
C ASP A 23 -3.08 -3.04 15.24
N ARG A 24 -2.20 -2.07 14.99
CA ARG A 24 -2.49 -0.62 15.14
C ARG A 24 -3.25 -0.02 13.96
N GLY A 25 -3.37 -0.75 12.85
CA GLY A 25 -3.94 -0.25 11.60
C GLY A 25 -3.04 0.74 10.85
N ASP A 26 -1.73 0.71 11.12
CA ASP A 26 -0.71 1.45 10.36
C ASP A 26 -0.31 0.71 9.07
N ALA A 27 -0.49 -0.61 9.03
CA ALA A 27 -0.25 -1.48 7.89
C ALA A 27 -1.49 -2.34 7.60
N VAL A 28 -1.58 -2.90 6.38
CA VAL A 28 -2.63 -3.90 6.05
C VAL A 28 -2.07 -5.32 6.00
N PHE A 29 -0.76 -5.49 5.86
CA PHE A 29 -0.10 -6.78 5.89
C PHE A 29 1.24 -6.73 6.62
N CYS A 30 1.73 -7.89 7.04
CA CYS A 30 3.10 -8.12 7.49
C CYS A 30 3.59 -9.36 6.75
N GLN A 31 4.63 -9.23 5.92
CA GLN A 31 5.25 -10.39 5.28
C GLN A 31 6.03 -11.19 6.33
N GLN A 32 5.79 -12.49 6.40
CA GLN A 32 6.51 -13.41 7.28
C GLN A 32 6.90 -14.65 6.48
N ALA A 33 8.12 -15.12 6.66
CA ALA A 33 8.54 -16.45 6.28
C ALA A 33 9.48 -16.99 7.35
N ASP A 34 9.30 -18.26 7.73
CA ASP A 34 9.91 -18.88 8.93
C ASP A 34 11.45 -18.76 8.97
N ASP A 35 12.11 -18.73 7.81
CA ASP A 35 13.57 -18.68 7.65
C ASP A 35 14.05 -17.53 6.74
N ALA A 36 13.18 -16.58 6.38
CA ALA A 36 13.56 -15.47 5.51
C ALA A 36 13.87 -14.19 6.27
N GLU A 37 14.88 -13.46 5.79
CA GLU A 37 15.09 -12.08 6.16
C GLU A 37 13.81 -11.28 5.91
N PRO A 38 13.46 -10.29 6.77
CA PRO A 38 12.30 -9.44 6.55
C PRO A 38 12.32 -8.84 5.14
N SER A 39 11.12 -8.56 4.61
CA SER A 39 10.98 -7.80 3.37
C SER A 39 11.75 -6.48 3.46
N GLU A 40 12.06 -5.87 2.32
CA GLU A 40 12.68 -4.55 2.25
C GLU A 40 11.63 -3.51 1.83
N PRO A 41 11.71 -2.26 2.31
CA PRO A 41 10.79 -1.22 1.87
C PRO A 41 10.97 -0.93 0.39
N PHE A 42 9.86 -0.74 -0.33
CA PHE A 42 9.89 -0.34 -1.73
C PHE A 42 9.96 1.19 -1.83
N GLU A 43 10.87 1.72 -2.67
CA GLU A 43 11.14 3.17 -2.73
C GLU A 43 10.05 3.94 -3.49
N VAL A 44 8.98 4.29 -2.78
CA VAL A 44 7.90 5.18 -3.24
C VAL A 44 7.46 6.13 -2.13
N LYS A 45 6.70 7.17 -2.48
CA LYS A 45 6.09 8.06 -1.48
C LYS A 45 4.91 7.36 -0.81
N VAL A 46 4.86 7.43 0.52
CA VAL A 46 3.74 6.93 1.32
C VAL A 46 3.46 7.95 2.44
N PRO A 47 2.20 8.38 2.64
CA PRO A 47 1.02 8.00 1.86
C PRO A 47 0.94 8.78 0.54
N GLN A 48 0.26 8.22 -0.46
CA GLN A 48 -0.08 8.92 -1.70
C GLN A 48 -1.39 8.40 -2.29
N TYR A 49 -2.05 9.18 -3.14
CA TYR A 49 -3.27 8.74 -3.82
C TYR A 49 -2.95 7.66 -4.86
N ALA A 50 -3.89 6.74 -5.04
CA ALA A 50 -3.77 5.65 -5.99
C ALA A 50 -5.13 5.25 -6.59
N ILE A 51 -5.09 4.59 -7.74
CA ILE A 51 -6.19 3.78 -8.26
C ILE A 51 -5.76 2.31 -8.17
N TRP A 52 -6.57 1.49 -7.54
CA TRP A 52 -6.48 0.05 -7.60
C TRP A 52 -7.31 -0.46 -8.78
N HIS A 53 -6.71 -1.31 -9.61
CA HIS A 53 -7.37 -1.95 -10.74
C HIS A 53 -7.77 -3.37 -10.33
N GLU A 54 -9.06 -3.58 -10.06
CA GLU A 54 -9.59 -4.90 -9.73
C GLU A 54 -9.50 -5.84 -10.94
N ALA A 55 -9.42 -7.15 -10.66
CA ALA A 55 -9.36 -8.18 -11.71
C ALA A 55 -10.60 -8.22 -12.62
N ASP A 56 -11.73 -7.67 -12.17
CA ASP A 56 -12.97 -7.55 -12.96
C ASP A 56 -12.97 -6.31 -13.89
N GLY A 57 -11.91 -5.49 -13.82
CA GLY A 57 -11.74 -4.27 -14.59
C GLY A 57 -12.28 -3.01 -13.92
N ALA A 58 -12.71 -3.07 -12.66
CA ALA A 58 -13.11 -1.88 -11.90
C ALA A 58 -11.91 -1.06 -11.40
N ASP A 59 -12.04 0.26 -11.49
CA ASP A 59 -11.08 1.21 -10.92
C ASP A 59 -11.57 1.70 -9.56
N VAL A 60 -10.83 1.40 -8.50
CA VAL A 60 -11.17 1.77 -7.13
C VAL A 60 -10.20 2.82 -6.59
N PRO A 61 -10.68 4.04 -6.30
CA PRO A 61 -9.92 5.07 -5.60
C PRO A 61 -9.44 4.60 -4.23
N ALA A 62 -8.15 4.76 -3.98
CA ALA A 62 -7.50 4.35 -2.75
C ALA A 62 -6.34 5.29 -2.37
N ILE A 63 -5.78 5.04 -1.19
CA ILE A 63 -4.55 5.65 -0.69
C ILE A 63 -3.55 4.53 -0.48
N LEU A 64 -2.37 4.65 -1.08
CA LEU A 64 -1.23 3.78 -0.75
C LEU A 64 -0.78 4.11 0.67
N ILE A 65 -0.78 3.13 1.56
CA ILE A 65 -0.37 3.29 2.97
C ILE A 65 0.83 2.41 3.36
N GLN A 66 1.28 1.51 2.47
CA GLN A 66 2.39 0.60 2.71
C GLN A 66 2.93 0.12 1.36
N ALA A 67 4.26 -0.01 1.24
CA ALA A 67 4.91 -0.50 0.02
C ALA A 67 6.21 -1.25 0.36
N GLU A 68 6.29 -2.52 -0.02
CA GLU A 68 7.42 -3.41 0.29
C GLU A 68 7.77 -4.31 -0.89
N HIS A 69 9.04 -4.68 -1.04
CA HIS A 69 9.44 -5.75 -1.93
C HIS A 69 8.87 -7.09 -1.46
N HIS A 70 8.61 -7.99 -2.41
CA HIS A 70 8.20 -9.35 -2.07
C HIS A 70 9.36 -10.09 -1.38
N ILE A 71 9.07 -10.78 -0.26
CA ILE A 71 10.11 -11.46 0.53
C ILE A 71 10.80 -12.59 -0.24
N THR A 72 10.09 -13.24 -1.18
CA THR A 72 10.62 -14.32 -2.02
C THR A 72 11.08 -13.89 -3.41
N ASP A 73 10.72 -12.68 -3.87
CA ASP A 73 11.06 -12.17 -5.20
C ASP A 73 11.31 -10.66 -5.15
N ARG A 74 12.51 -10.30 -4.70
CA ARG A 74 12.85 -8.89 -4.42
C ARG A 74 12.97 -8.03 -5.68
N ASP A 75 13.20 -8.65 -6.84
CA ASP A 75 13.32 -7.97 -8.13
C ASP A 75 11.98 -7.87 -8.90
N GLY A 76 10.93 -8.54 -8.39
CA GLY A 76 9.60 -8.57 -8.99
C GLY A 76 8.72 -7.38 -8.63
N ASP A 77 7.41 -7.53 -8.87
CA ASP A 77 6.41 -6.54 -8.45
C ASP A 77 6.41 -6.41 -6.92
N ALA A 78 6.25 -5.17 -6.45
CA ALA A 78 6.17 -4.88 -5.03
C ALA A 78 4.79 -5.23 -4.48
N VAL A 79 4.74 -5.55 -3.19
CA VAL A 79 3.48 -5.74 -2.45
C VAL A 79 3.04 -4.39 -1.89
N PHE A 80 1.87 -3.93 -2.34
CA PHE A 80 1.28 -2.68 -1.89
C PHE A 80 0.13 -2.92 -0.92
N GLY A 81 0.10 -2.10 0.12
CA GLY A 81 -1.00 -2.01 1.06
C GLY A 81 -1.78 -0.73 0.80
N LEU A 82 -3.03 -0.89 0.42
CA LEU A 82 -3.93 0.21 0.10
C LEU A 82 -5.02 0.36 1.17
N ARG A 83 -5.52 1.58 1.30
CA ARG A 83 -6.77 1.89 1.99
C ARG A 83 -7.75 2.51 1.02
N THR A 84 -8.85 1.83 0.75
CA THR A 84 -9.95 2.37 -0.06
C THR A 84 -10.61 3.55 0.65
N LEU A 85 -11.32 4.41 -0.09
CA LEU A 85 -11.92 5.62 0.49
C LEU A 85 -13.04 5.35 1.53
N ASP A 86 -13.58 4.13 1.55
CA ASP A 86 -14.52 3.65 2.57
C ASP A 86 -13.83 2.97 3.77
N GLY A 87 -12.50 2.91 3.78
CA GLY A 87 -11.69 2.49 4.91
C GLY A 87 -11.23 1.04 4.90
N HIS A 88 -11.54 0.25 3.87
CA HIS A 88 -11.07 -1.13 3.77
C HIS A 88 -9.58 -1.22 3.40
N GLY A 89 -8.90 -2.19 4.01
CA GLY A 89 -7.52 -2.51 3.67
C GLY A 89 -7.45 -3.51 2.52
N VAL A 90 -6.56 -3.28 1.56
CA VAL A 90 -6.35 -4.15 0.39
C VAL A 90 -4.86 -4.44 0.24
N VAL A 91 -4.52 -5.70 -0.04
CA VAL A 91 -3.18 -6.15 -0.40
C VAL A 91 -3.19 -6.48 -1.89
N THR A 92 -2.25 -5.94 -2.66
CA THR A 92 -2.22 -6.07 -4.12
C THR A 92 -0.79 -5.88 -4.63
N ASP A 93 -0.52 -6.35 -5.85
CA ASP A 93 0.76 -6.16 -6.51
C ASP A 93 0.86 -4.75 -7.12
N SER A 94 2.08 -4.21 -7.20
CA SER A 94 2.31 -2.86 -7.76
C SER A 94 1.82 -2.71 -9.20
N SER A 95 1.76 -3.80 -9.97
CA SER A 95 1.27 -3.80 -11.35
C SER A 95 -0.26 -3.60 -11.46
N GLU A 96 -1.00 -3.80 -10.37
CA GLU A 96 -2.45 -3.56 -10.28
C GLU A 96 -2.77 -2.15 -9.73
N VAL A 97 -1.77 -1.28 -9.59
CA VAL A 97 -1.93 0.03 -8.96
C VAL A 97 -1.36 1.17 -9.79
N SER A 98 -2.18 2.18 -10.07
CA SER A 98 -1.74 3.47 -10.61
C SER A 98 -1.51 4.47 -9.49
N LEU A 99 -0.26 4.92 -9.32
CA LEU A 99 0.09 5.95 -8.33
C LEU A 99 -0.17 7.36 -8.87
N LEU A 100 -0.86 8.18 -8.09
CA LEU A 100 -1.30 9.53 -8.49
C LEU A 100 -0.53 10.65 -7.77
N GLY A 101 0.32 10.32 -6.80
CA GLY A 101 1.12 11.28 -6.04
C GLY A 101 0.41 11.88 -4.82
N GLU A 102 1.03 12.89 -4.22
CA GLU A 102 0.62 13.47 -2.93
C GLU A 102 -0.48 14.55 -3.06
N GLN A 103 -0.77 14.98 -4.29
CA GLN A 103 -1.76 16.00 -4.58
C GLN A 103 -3.09 15.34 -4.97
N ALA A 104 -4.18 15.81 -4.37
CA ALA A 104 -5.50 15.28 -4.69
C ALA A 104 -5.77 15.41 -6.20
N PRO A 105 -6.14 14.32 -6.88
CA PRO A 105 -6.49 14.38 -8.30
C PRO A 105 -7.63 15.38 -8.51
N ASN A 106 -7.54 16.15 -9.60
CA ASN A 106 -8.62 17.05 -9.98
C ASN A 106 -9.90 16.24 -10.23
N ALA A 107 -10.96 16.56 -9.49
CA ALA A 107 -12.29 15.99 -9.66
C ALA A 107 -13.03 16.59 -10.87
#